data_AF-A0A9C8WRQ4-F1
#
_entry.id   AF-A0A9C8WRQ4-F1
#
_cell.length_a   1.000
_cell.length_b   1.000
_cell.length_c   1.000
_cell.angle_alpha   90.00
_cell.angle_beta   90.00
_cell.angle_gamma   90.00
#
_symmetry.space_group_name_H-M   'P 1'
#
loop_
_entity.id
_entity.type
_entity.pdbx_description
1 polymer ?
#
loop_
_entity_poly.entity_id
_entity_poly.type
_entity_poly.pdbx_seq_one_letter_code
_entity_poly.pdbx_strand_id
1 'polypeptide(L)'
;DTLCGTKVLWRQDYEKICAGRKYFGEFDPFGDFDLLFGAAKLNLKIVEVPIRYRERTYGETQISRFRHGVLLLKMAWFGLFKIKWI
;
A
#
# COMPACT_ATOMS: atom_id res chain seq x y z
N ASP A 1 0.01 -6.46 9.13
CA ASP A 1 0.18 -7.01 7.76
C ASP A 1 0.00 -5.88 6.75
N THR A 2 1.10 -5.25 6.36
CA THR A 2 1.09 -4.00 5.56
C THR A 2 0.64 -4.22 4.12
N LEU A 3 0.97 -5.37 3.52
CA LEU A 3 0.68 -5.69 2.12
C LEU A 3 -0.51 -6.65 1.98
N CYS A 4 -1.42 -6.63 2.96
CA CYS A 4 -2.65 -7.38 2.85
C CYS A 4 -3.46 -6.87 1.63
N GLY A 5 -3.98 -7.80 0.82
CA GLY A 5 -4.81 -7.45 -0.35
C GLY A 5 -6.21 -6.94 0.00
N THR A 6 -6.58 -6.92 1.28
CA THR A 6 -7.87 -6.42 1.76
C THR A 6 -7.66 -5.17 2.57
N LYS A 7 -8.06 -4.02 2.02
CA LYS A 7 -8.06 -2.73 2.71
C LYS A 7 -9.46 -2.12 2.64
N VAL A 8 -9.91 -1.55 3.75
CA VAL A 8 -11.24 -0.94 3.86
C VAL A 8 -11.07 0.52 4.25
N LEU A 9 -11.74 1.41 3.52
CA LEU A 9 -11.68 2.85 3.70
C LEU A 9 -13.00 3.48 3.27
N TRP A 10 -13.29 4.66 3.83
CA TRP A 10 -14.44 5.45 3.40
C TRP A 10 -14.22 5.95 1.98
N ARG A 11 -15.31 5.96 1.19
CA ARG A 11 -15.28 6.46 -0.19
C ARG A 11 -14.69 7.88 -0.30
N GLN A 12 -15.09 8.76 0.61
CA GLN A 12 -14.63 10.16 0.61
C GLN A 12 -13.12 10.27 0.83
N ASP A 13 -12.55 9.41 1.68
CA ASP A 13 -11.11 9.41 1.94
C ASP A 13 -10.34 8.78 0.78
N TYR A 14 -10.89 7.76 0.13
CA TYR A 14 -10.34 7.23 -1.11
C TYR A 14 -10.25 8.29 -2.21
N GLU A 15 -11.29 9.10 -2.39
CA GLU A 15 -11.31 10.18 -3.38
C GLU A 15 -10.22 11.22 -3.10
N LYS A 16 -10.00 11.58 -1.82
CA LYS A 16 -8.89 12.46 -1.41
C LYS A 16 -7.52 11.84 -1.68
N ILE A 17 -7.35 10.55 -1.40
CA ILE A 17 -6.12 9.81 -1.68
C ILE A 17 -5.83 9.82 -3.20
N CYS A 18 -6.82 9.50 -4.01
CA CYS A 18 -6.73 9.52 -5.48
C CYS A 18 -6.33 10.89 -6.03
N ALA A 19 -6.89 11.97 -5.48
CA ALA A 19 -6.51 13.33 -5.86
C ALA A 19 -5.03 13.65 -5.54
N GLY A 20 -4.49 13.02 -4.50
CA GLY A 20 -3.10 13.15 -4.05
C GLY A 20 -2.10 12.19 -4.70
N ARG A 21 -2.54 11.20 -5.48
CA ARG A 21 -1.69 10.11 -6.03
C ARG A 21 -0.46 10.61 -6.77
N LYS A 22 -0.59 11.72 -7.53
CA LYS A 22 0.53 12.35 -8.27
C LYS A 22 1.72 12.74 -7.37
N TYR A 23 1.50 12.93 -6.07
CA TYR A 23 2.56 13.30 -5.13
C TYR A 23 3.60 12.19 -4.92
N PHE A 24 3.16 10.93 -4.91
CA PHE A 24 4.02 9.76 -4.74
C PHE A 24 4.45 9.12 -6.07
N GLY A 25 3.85 9.54 -7.19
CA GLY A 25 4.11 9.03 -8.53
C GLY A 25 3.21 7.85 -8.90
N GLU A 26 3.31 7.37 -10.15
CA GLU A 26 2.50 6.25 -10.66
C GLU A 26 3.16 4.87 -10.45
N PHE A 27 4.25 4.83 -9.70
CA PHE A 27 5.11 3.65 -9.62
C PHE A 27 4.73 2.76 -8.43
N ASP A 28 3.51 2.23 -8.42
CA ASP A 28 3.11 1.15 -7.50
C ASP A 28 2.24 0.14 -8.28
N PRO A 29 2.80 -0.98 -8.77
CA PRO A 29 2.02 -1.93 -9.55
C PRO A 29 1.00 -2.70 -8.72
N PHE A 30 1.07 -2.64 -7.39
CA PHE A 30 0.14 -3.34 -6.49
C PHE A 30 -0.93 -2.40 -5.92
N GLY A 31 -0.59 -1.12 -5.76
CA GLY A 31 -1.49 -0.07 -5.27
C GLY A 31 -1.61 0.03 -3.74
N ASP A 32 -0.97 -0.89 -2.99
CA ASP A 32 -1.00 -0.90 -1.53
C ASP A 32 -0.32 0.33 -0.93
N PHE A 33 0.83 0.74 -1.49
CA PHE A 33 1.59 1.88 -1.01
C PHE A 33 0.91 3.19 -1.33
N ASP A 34 0.23 3.30 -2.48
CA ASP A 34 -0.59 4.47 -2.80
C ASP A 34 -1.64 4.74 -1.70
N LEU A 35 -2.35 3.69 -1.29
CA LEU A 35 -3.36 3.78 -0.23
C LEU A 35 -2.72 4.12 1.13
N LEU A 36 -1.63 3.45 1.50
CA LEU A 36 -0.98 3.64 2.81
C LEU A 36 -0.32 5.02 2.92
N PHE A 37 0.44 5.43 1.91
CA PHE A 37 1.12 6.72 1.88
C PHE A 37 0.12 7.87 1.75
N GLY A 38 -0.92 7.70 0.93
CA GLY A 38 -2.02 8.65 0.83
C GLY A 38 -2.73 8.85 2.17
N ALA A 39 -3.09 7.75 2.84
CA ALA A 39 -3.73 7.80 4.16
C ALA A 39 -2.81 8.46 5.21
N ALA A 40 -1.52 8.12 5.23
CA ALA A 40 -0.54 8.71 6.13
C ALA A 40 -0.38 10.22 5.88
N LYS A 41 -0.29 10.66 4.62
CA LYS A 41 -0.19 12.07 4.24
C LYS A 41 -1.43 12.87 4.65
N LEU A 42 -2.60 12.26 4.58
CA LEU A 42 -3.86 12.87 5.01
C LEU A 42 -4.07 12.78 6.54
N ASN A 43 -3.08 12.28 7.30
CA ASN A 43 -3.15 12.04 8.73
C ASN A 43 -4.36 11.17 9.14
N LEU A 44 -4.76 10.24 8.28
CA LEU A 44 -5.83 9.29 8.59
C LEU A 44 -5.32 8.23 9.56
N LYS A 45 -6.20 7.79 10.45
CA LYS A 45 -5.89 6.71 11.38
C LYS A 45 -5.82 5.38 10.62
N ILE A 46 -4.67 4.72 10.67
CA ILE A 46 -4.46 3.38 10.10
C ILE A 46 -4.55 2.37 11.24
N VAL A 47 -5.39 1.35 11.07
CA VAL A 47 -5.56 0.27 12.06
C VAL A 47 -5.46 -1.08 11.36
N GLU A 48 -4.84 -2.04 12.03
CA GLU A 48 -4.80 -3.43 11.57
C GLU A 48 -5.82 -4.25 12.37
N VAL A 49 -6.62 -5.06 11.68
CA VAL A 49 -7.57 -5.99 12.30
C VAL A 49 -6.97 -7.41 12.18
N PRO A 50 -6.91 -8.18 13.29
CA PRO A 50 -6.35 -9.53 13.22
C PRO A 50 -7.23 -10.43 12.36
N ILE A 51 -6.63 -11.08 11.36
CA ILE A 51 -7.30 -12.01 10.45
C ILE A 51 -6.50 -13.32 10.42
N ARG A 52 -7.21 -14.44 10.46
CA ARG A 52 -6.59 -15.76 10.30
C ARG A 52 -6.57 -16.15 8.83
N TYR A 53 -5.41 -16.01 8.20
CA TYR A 53 -5.19 -16.42 6.82
C TYR A 53 -5.29 -17.93 6.66
N ARG A 54 -5.78 -18.35 5.49
CA ARG A 54 -5.79 -19.75 5.04
C ARG A 54 -5.03 -19.80 3.72
N GLU A 55 -4.36 -20.92 3.49
CA GLU A 55 -3.73 -21.17 2.21
C GLU A 55 -4.82 -21.23 1.12
N ARG A 56 -4.54 -20.59 -0.01
CA ARG A 56 -5.41 -20.69 -1.17
C ARG A 56 -5.35 -22.12 -1.71
N THR A 57 -6.48 -22.68 -2.10
CA THR A 57 -6.57 -24.01 -2.71
C THR A 57 -6.51 -23.97 -4.24
N TYR A 58 -6.54 -22.78 -4.82
CA TYR A 58 -6.59 -22.56 -6.26
C TYR A 58 -5.73 -21.37 -6.69
N GLY A 59 -5.37 -21.36 -7.98
CA GLY A 59 -4.59 -20.29 -8.61
C GLY A 59 -3.07 -20.45 -8.45
N GLU A 60 -2.33 -19.73 -9.30
CA GLU A 60 -0.87 -19.76 -9.35
C GLU A 60 -0.24 -18.54 -8.67
N THR A 61 1.04 -18.65 -8.29
CA THR A 61 1.73 -17.59 -7.55
C THR A 61 2.11 -16.48 -8.50
N GLN A 62 1.40 -15.35 -8.41
CA GLN A 62 1.63 -14.19 -9.27
C GLN A 62 2.86 -13.34 -8.85
N ILE A 63 3.55 -13.73 -7.78
CA ILE A 63 4.63 -12.94 -7.18
C ILE A 63 5.98 -13.62 -7.38
N SER A 64 6.88 -12.96 -8.09
CA SER A 64 8.30 -13.29 -8.09
C SER A 64 8.97 -12.74 -6.84
N ARG A 65 9.30 -13.62 -5.89
CA ARG A 65 9.73 -13.27 -4.52
C ARG A 65 10.89 -12.27 -4.49
N PHE A 66 11.92 -12.49 -5.30
CA PHE A 66 13.11 -11.64 -5.31
C PHE A 66 12.91 -10.35 -6.11
N ARG A 67 12.36 -10.45 -7.33
CA ARG A 67 12.14 -9.28 -8.19
C ARG A 67 11.15 -8.30 -7.57
N HIS A 68 10.01 -8.81 -7.08
CA HIS A 68 9.02 -7.98 -6.41
C HIS A 68 9.52 -7.54 -5.03
N GLY A 69 10.30 -8.35 -4.31
CA GLY A 69 10.93 -7.94 -3.05
C GLY A 69 11.80 -6.68 -3.20
N VAL A 70 12.66 -6.62 -4.22
CA VAL A 70 13.47 -5.42 -4.52
C VAL A 70 12.59 -4.21 -4.84
N LEU A 71 11.48 -4.42 -5.55
CA LEU A 71 10.52 -3.35 -5.85
C LEU A 71 9.87 -2.81 -4.56
N LEU A 72 9.39 -3.69 -3.69
CA LEU A 72 8.78 -3.31 -2.40
C LEU A 72 9.76 -2.54 -1.51
N LEU A 73 11.04 -2.93 -1.50
CA LEU A 73 12.09 -2.20 -0.77
C LEU A 73 12.29 -0.78 -1.32
N LYS A 74 12.30 -0.61 -2.64
CA LYS A 74 12.38 0.72 -3.27
C LYS A 74 11.18 1.59 -2.88
N MET A 75 9.98 1.02 -2.82
CA MET A 75 8.76 1.72 -2.41
C MET A 75 8.81 2.17 -0.96
N ALA A 76 9.22 1.28 -0.06
CA ALA A 76 9.40 1.61 1.36
C ALA A 76 10.43 2.73 1.56
N TRP A 77 11.56 2.65 0.84
CA TRP A 77 12.58 3.71 0.85
C TRP A 77 12.00 5.04 0.36
N PHE A 78 11.32 5.05 -0.78
CA PHE A 78 10.71 6.27 -1.32
C PHE A 78 9.71 6.92 -0.35
N GLY A 79 8.82 6.12 0.25
CA GLY A 79 7.88 6.57 1.27
C GLY A 79 8.58 7.17 2.49
N LEU A 80 9.66 6.54 2.96
CA LEU A 80 10.46 7.06 4.08
C LEU A 80 10.96 8.48 3.82
N PHE A 81 11.52 8.77 2.64
CA PHE A 81 12.00 10.13 2.33
C PHE A 81 10.87 11.12 2.05
N LYS A 82 9.72 10.68 1.55
CA LYS A 82 8.60 11.58 1.25
C LYS A 82 7.73 11.91 2.46
N ILE A 83 7.62 11.00 3.42
CA ILE A 83 6.75 11.14 4.59
C ILE A 83 7.52 11.66 5.80
N LYS A 84 8.79 11.24 6.01
CA LYS A 84 9.58 11.66 7.18
C LYS A 84 9.87 13.17 7.23
N TRP A 85 9.84 13.85 6.09
CA TRP A 85 10.10 15.29 5.97
C TRP A 85 8.83 16.11 5.67
N ILE A 86 7.65 15.56 5.95
CA ILE A 86 6.39 16.30 6.08
C ILE A 86 6.29 16.84 7.51
#